data_AF-A0A6A3MYE9-F1
#
_entry.id   AF-A0A6A3MYE9-F1
#
_cell.length_a   1.000
_cell.length_b   1.000
_cell.length_c   1.000
_cell.angle_alpha   90.00
_cell.angle_beta   90.00
_cell.angle_gamma   90.00
#
_symmetry.space_group_name_H-M   'P 1'
#
loop_
_entity.id
_entity.type
_entity.pdbx_description
1 polymer ?
#
loop_
_entity_poly.entity_id
_entity_poly.type
_entity_poly.pdbx_seq_one_letter_code
_entity_poly.pdbx_strand_id
1 'polypeptide(L)'
;MRRMMPGETYADFAAGLCDVVGRNRVKERVLLAQFLRCLDKTTKKLVQQRPKPKTLEEAVDKATEIDDPMENVAQGMTNIGQPWAVAPSRHLMTMAARQDQ
;
A
#
# COMPACT_ATOMS: atom_id res chain seq x y z
N MET A 1 -11.78 -17.95 -2.40
CA MET A 1 -10.68 -17.25 -3.09
C MET A 1 -9.51 -17.14 -2.12
N ARG A 2 -8.27 -17.44 -2.55
CA ARG A 2 -7.06 -17.37 -1.71
C ARG A 2 -6.87 -15.93 -1.22
N ARG A 3 -6.59 -15.77 0.08
CA ARG A 3 -6.15 -14.50 0.66
C ARG A 3 -4.64 -14.56 0.82
N MET A 4 -4.00 -13.39 0.78
CA MET A 4 -2.58 -13.29 1.10
C MET A 4 -2.37 -13.61 2.57
N MET A 5 -1.42 -14.48 2.88
CA MET A 5 -1.09 -14.87 4.25
C MET A 5 -0.19 -13.80 4.90
N PRO A 6 -0.27 -13.58 6.23
CA PRO A 6 0.67 -12.71 6.91
C PRO A 6 2.12 -13.18 6.69
N GLY A 7 2.99 -12.31 6.20
CA GLY A 7 4.40 -12.62 5.93
C GLY A 7 4.66 -13.33 4.59
N GLU A 8 3.62 -13.63 3.80
CA GLU A 8 3.79 -14.10 2.42
C GLU A 8 4.30 -12.96 1.53
N THR A 9 5.20 -13.26 0.59
CA THR A 9 5.66 -12.24 -0.37
C THR A 9 4.63 -12.04 -1.49
N TYR A 10 4.65 -10.86 -2.14
CA TYR A 10 3.77 -10.61 -3.28
C TYR A 10 4.02 -11.58 -4.44
N ALA A 11 5.28 -11.99 -4.65
CA ALA A 11 5.67 -12.96 -5.66
C ALA A 11 5.10 -14.36 -5.35
N ASP A 12 5.23 -14.84 -4.11
CA ASP A 12 4.69 -16.15 -3.70
C ASP A 12 3.16 -16.18 -3.81
N PHE A 13 2.51 -15.08 -3.43
CA PHE A 13 1.07 -14.94 -3.57
C PHE A 13 0.64 -14.96 -5.05
N ALA A 14 1.35 -14.24 -5.92
CA ALA A 14 1.09 -14.21 -7.36
C ALA A 14 1.32 -15.57 -8.03
N ALA A 15 2.41 -16.27 -7.70
CA ALA A 15 2.65 -17.65 -8.13
C ALA A 15 1.49 -18.55 -7.68
N GLY A 16 1.06 -18.39 -6.44
CA GLY A 16 -0.11 -19.06 -5.89
C GLY A 16 -1.42 -18.80 -6.63
N LEU A 17 -1.63 -17.60 -7.17
CA LEU A 17 -2.79 -17.28 -8.02
C LEU A 17 -2.68 -17.98 -9.38
N CYS A 18 -1.49 -18.00 -9.97
CA CYS A 18 -1.22 -18.69 -11.24
C CYS A 18 -1.42 -20.22 -11.09
N ASP A 19 -0.95 -20.81 -10.00
CA ASP A 19 -1.09 -22.25 -9.73
C ASP A 19 -2.55 -22.68 -9.56
N VAL A 20 -3.37 -21.87 -8.87
CA VAL A 20 -4.81 -22.15 -8.70
C VAL A 20 -5.55 -22.11 -10.03
N VAL A 21 -5.11 -21.28 -10.97
CA VAL A 21 -5.64 -21.24 -12.33
C VAL A 21 -5.18 -22.47 -13.14
N GLY A 22 -4.00 -23.01 -12.84
CA GLY A 22 -3.48 -24.23 -13.43
C GLY A 22 -3.41 -24.14 -14.95
N ARG A 23 -4.00 -25.12 -15.65
CA ARG A 23 -4.06 -25.15 -17.12
C ARG A 23 -5.22 -24.34 -17.72
N ASN A 24 -6.06 -23.72 -16.89
CA ASN A 24 -7.20 -22.99 -17.39
C ASN A 24 -6.73 -21.68 -18.04
N ARG A 25 -7.23 -21.36 -19.24
CA ARG A 25 -6.83 -20.14 -19.96
C ARG A 25 -7.54 -18.91 -19.39
N VAL A 26 -7.09 -18.46 -18.22
CA VAL A 26 -7.54 -17.20 -17.62
C VAL A 26 -6.75 -16.04 -18.22
N LYS A 27 -7.45 -14.97 -18.59
CA LYS A 27 -6.79 -13.75 -19.08
C LYS A 27 -5.98 -13.13 -17.95
N GLU A 28 -4.77 -12.67 -18.24
CA GLU A 28 -3.88 -12.01 -17.27
C GLU A 28 -4.57 -10.86 -16.51
N ARG A 29 -5.41 -10.07 -17.20
CA ARG A 29 -6.21 -9.01 -16.55
C ARG A 29 -7.07 -9.49 -15.39
N VAL A 30 -7.51 -10.74 -15.40
CA VAL A 30 -8.29 -11.35 -14.30
C VAL A 30 -7.38 -11.66 -13.12
N LEU A 31 -6.17 -12.18 -13.36
CA LEU A 31 -5.17 -12.41 -12.32
C LEU A 31 -4.74 -11.09 -11.68
N LEU A 32 -4.44 -10.07 -12.49
CA LEU A 32 -4.14 -8.72 -12.02
C LEU A 32 -5.28 -8.14 -11.17
N ALA A 33 -6.52 -8.23 -11.65
CA ALA A 33 -7.69 -7.73 -10.90
C ALA A 33 -7.87 -8.48 -9.57
N GLN A 34 -7.56 -9.79 -9.54
CA GLN A 34 -7.64 -10.60 -8.34
C GLN A 34 -6.51 -10.24 -7.36
N PHE A 35 -5.29 -10.07 -7.83
CA PHE A 35 -4.15 -9.61 -7.03
C PHE A 35 -4.47 -8.27 -6.34
N LEU A 36 -4.88 -7.26 -7.11
CA LEU A 36 -5.26 -5.95 -6.60
C LEU A 36 -6.48 -5.97 -5.64
N ARG A 37 -7.31 -7.02 -5.68
CA ARG A 37 -8.42 -7.19 -4.74
C ARG A 37 -7.96 -7.71 -3.38
N CYS A 38 -6.84 -8.44 -3.34
CA CYS A 38 -6.29 -9.05 -2.14
C CYS A 38 -5.31 -8.14 -1.37
N LEU A 39 -4.80 -7.09 -2.01
CA LEU A 39 -4.01 -6.04 -1.34
C LEU A 39 -4.85 -5.26 -0.32
N ASP A 40 -4.20 -4.76 0.72
CA ASP A 40 -4.81 -3.78 1.62
C ASP A 40 -5.13 -2.48 0.86
N LYS A 41 -5.96 -1.65 1.48
CA LYS A 41 -6.50 -0.46 0.82
C LYS A 41 -5.41 0.54 0.42
N THR A 42 -4.34 0.66 1.21
CA THR A 42 -3.27 1.63 1.00
C THR A 42 -2.38 1.18 -0.14
N THR A 43 -1.82 -0.02 -0.07
CA THR A 43 -0.94 -0.56 -1.12
C THR A 43 -1.69 -0.66 -2.44
N LYS A 44 -2.96 -1.09 -2.43
CA LYS A 44 -3.82 -1.08 -3.62
C LYS A 44 -3.94 0.30 -4.28
N LYS A 45 -4.02 1.38 -3.50
CA LYS A 45 -4.15 2.74 -4.04
C LYS A 45 -2.83 3.22 -4.64
N LEU A 46 -1.72 2.93 -3.97
CA LEU A 46 -0.38 3.28 -4.42
C LEU A 46 0.02 2.52 -5.69
N VAL A 47 -0.23 1.21 -5.76
CA VAL A 47 -0.01 0.41 -6.98
C VAL A 47 -0.80 0.98 -8.17
N GLN A 48 -2.00 1.49 -7.94
CA GLN A 48 -2.85 2.08 -9.00
C GLN A 48 -2.52 3.54 -9.38
N GLN A 49 -1.53 4.18 -8.73
CA GLN A 49 -1.02 5.47 -9.20
C GLN A 49 -0.34 5.32 -10.57
N ARG A 50 -0.12 6.43 -11.29
CA ARG A 50 0.56 6.35 -12.60
C ARG A 50 2.06 6.12 -12.40
N PRO A 51 2.72 5.29 -13.22
CA PRO A 51 2.13 4.47 -14.28
C PRO A 51 1.32 3.29 -13.71
N LYS A 52 0.15 3.05 -14.32
CA LYS A 52 -0.74 1.96 -13.89
C LYS A 52 -0.23 0.64 -14.46
N PRO A 53 -0.05 -0.39 -13.63
CA PRO A 53 0.38 -1.70 -14.11
C PRO A 53 -0.67 -2.29 -15.05
N LYS A 54 -0.21 -2.91 -16.13
CA LYS A 54 -1.00 -3.60 -17.15
C LYS A 54 -0.92 -5.11 -17.00
N THR A 55 0.19 -5.60 -16.43
CA THR A 55 0.48 -7.02 -16.20
C THR A 55 0.40 -7.36 -14.71
N LEU A 56 0.32 -8.65 -14.39
CA LEU A 56 0.39 -9.10 -12.99
C LEU A 56 1.78 -8.81 -12.40
N GLU A 57 2.82 -9.08 -13.18
CA GLU A 57 4.23 -8.87 -12.81
C GLU A 57 4.50 -7.40 -12.45
N GLU A 58 4.11 -6.44 -13.30
CA GLU A 58 4.27 -5.00 -13.01
C GLU A 58 3.57 -4.59 -11.71
N ALA A 59 2.44 -5.22 -11.37
CA ALA A 59 1.73 -4.93 -10.13
C ALA A 59 2.43 -5.52 -8.91
N VAL A 60 3.07 -6.69 -9.06
CA VAL A 60 3.88 -7.33 -8.01
C VAL A 60 5.15 -6.53 -7.75
N ASP A 61 5.87 -6.14 -8.80
CA ASP A 61 7.09 -5.34 -8.68
C ASP A 61 6.79 -4.01 -7.97
N LYS A 62 5.74 -3.33 -8.42
CA LYS A 62 5.35 -2.06 -7.81
C LYS A 62 4.89 -2.21 -6.36
N ALA A 63 4.16 -3.28 -6.03
CA ALA A 63 3.76 -3.53 -4.65
C ALA A 63 4.99 -3.81 -3.76
N THR A 64 5.99 -4.50 -4.31
CA THR A 64 7.25 -4.79 -3.63
C THR A 64 8.08 -3.53 -3.38
N GLU A 65 8.16 -2.64 -4.36
CA GLU A 65 8.82 -1.33 -4.23
C GLU A 65 8.12 -0.44 -3.19
N ILE A 66 6.79 -0.42 -3.17
CA ILE A 66 6.00 0.36 -2.19
C ILE A 66 6.24 -0.10 -0.75
N ASP A 67 6.36 -1.41 -0.55
CA ASP A 67 6.55 -2.01 0.77
C ASP A 67 8.03 -2.12 1.16
N ASP A 68 8.95 -1.63 0.32
CA ASP A 68 10.38 -1.63 0.63
C ASP A 68 10.64 -0.76 1.88
N PRO A 69 11.10 -1.36 3.00
CA PRO A 69 11.36 -0.61 4.22
C PRO A 69 12.50 0.40 4.06
N MET A 70 13.39 0.24 3.07
CA MET A 70 14.49 1.18 2.81
C MET A 70 14.00 2.48 2.16
N GLU A 71 13.01 2.38 1.27
CA GLU A 71 12.39 3.52 0.59
C GLU A 71 11.26 4.17 1.41
N ASN A 72 10.90 3.57 2.55
CA ASN A 72 9.86 4.11 3.43
C ASN A 72 10.35 5.36 4.20
N VAL A 73 10.04 6.52 3.64
CA VAL A 73 10.34 7.84 4.24
C VAL A 73 9.78 7.99 5.65
N ALA A 74 8.59 7.46 5.96
CA ALA A 74 8.03 7.56 7.31
C ALA A 74 8.87 6.79 8.36
N GLN A 75 9.39 5.63 7.96
CA GLN A 75 10.33 4.87 8.77
C GLN A 75 11.68 5.60 8.88
N GLY A 76 12.18 6.16 7.77
CA GLY A 76 13.39 6.98 7.74
C GLY A 76 13.31 8.18 8.69
N MET A 77 12.20 8.91 8.68
CA MET A 77 11.94 10.05 9.58
C MET A 77 11.93 9.63 11.06
N THR A 78 11.33 8.49 11.37
CA THR A 78 11.36 7.91 12.73
C THR A 78 12.79 7.59 13.17
N ASN A 79 13.60 7.01 12.28
CA ASN A 79 14.99 6.62 12.57
C ASN A 79 15.91 7.83 12.81
N ILE A 80 15.64 8.99 12.20
CA ILE A 80 16.39 10.25 12.41
C ILE A 80 15.86 11.10 13.57
N GLY A 81 14.84 10.62 14.30
CA GLY A 81 14.23 11.33 15.42
C GLY A 81 13.37 12.53 15.02
N GLN A 82 12.94 12.62 13.76
CA GLN A 82 12.06 13.70 13.28
C GLN A 82 10.61 13.23 13.16
N PRO A 83 9.63 14.00 13.66
CA PRO A 83 8.23 13.66 13.50
C PRO A 83 7.80 13.80 12.03
N TRP A 84 7.06 12.81 11.53
CA TRP A 84 6.31 12.93 10.28
C TRP A 84 5.36 14.14 10.35
N ALA A 85 5.29 14.91 9.26
CA ALA A 85 4.41 16.07 9.18
C ALA A 85 2.94 15.63 9.20
N VAL A 86 2.35 15.58 10.39
CA VAL A 86 0.91 15.37 10.58
C VAL A 86 0.21 16.71 10.38
N ALA A 87 -0.94 16.72 9.71
CA ALA A 87 -1.75 17.92 9.59
C ALA A 87 -1.98 18.54 10.98
N PRO A 88 -1.87 19.87 11.16
CA PRO A 88 -2.09 20.49 12.45
C PRO A 88 -3.48 20.10 12.95
N SER A 89 -3.54 19.34 14.05
CA SER A 89 -4.79 19.10 14.76
C SER A 89 -5.37 20.47 15.07
N ARG A 90 -6.61 20.73 14.62
CA ARG A 90 -7.34 21.99 14.83
C ARG A 90 -7.57 22.18 16.33
N HIS A 91 -6.55 22.64 17.04
CA HIS A 91 -6.68 23.09 18.42
C HIS A 91 -7.58 24.32 18.35
N LEU A 92 -8.82 24.17 18.79
CA LEU A 92 -9.69 25.31 19.05
C LEU A 92 -9.01 26.13 20.13
N MET A 93 -8.34 27.21 19.74
CA MET A 93 -7.80 28.18 20.68
C MET A 93 -9.00 28.80 21.42
N THR A 94 -9.20 28.43 22.68
CA THR A 94 -10.11 29.15 23.57
C THR A 94 -9.50 30.52 23.82
N MET A 95 -10.05 31.58 23.22
CA MET A 95 -9.67 32.95 23.55
C MET A 95 -10.10 33.24 24.99
N ALA A 96 -9.16 33.25 25.92
CA ALA A 96 -9.36 33.84 27.23
C ALA A 96 -9.48 35.36 27.06
N ALA A 97 -10.70 35.88 27.21
CA ALA A 97 -10.91 37.31 27.34
C ALA A 97 -10.20 37.80 28.62
N ARG A 98 -9.17 38.62 28.46
CA ARG A 98 -8.60 39.40 29.56
C ARG A 98 -9.63 40.45 29.96
N GLN A 99 -10.18 40.35 31.17
CA GLN A 99 -10.87 41.47 31.79
C GLN A 99 -9.81 42.41 32.36
N ASP A 100 -9.80 43.62 31.82
CA ASP A 100 -9.04 44.78 32.29
C ASP A 100 -9.68 45.28 33.59
N GLN A 101 -8.87 45.56 34.61
CA GLN A 101 -9.24 46.32 35.81
C GLN A 101 -8.24 47.45 36.01
#